data_AF-A0A0N4T5K9-F1
#
_entry.id   AF-A0A0N4T5K9-F1
#
_cell.length_a   1.000
_cell.length_b   1.000
_cell.length_c   1.000
_cell.angle_alpha   90.00
_cell.angle_beta   90.00
_cell.angle_gamma   90.00
#
_symmetry.space_group_name_H-M   'P 1'
#
loop_
_entity.id
_entity.type
_entity.pdbx_description
1 polymer ?
#
loop_
_entity_poly.entity_id
_entity_poly.type
_entity_poly.pdbx_seq_one_letter_code
_entity_poly.pdbx_strand_id
1 'polypeptide(L)'
;MGLLECSPTSDGAAAVILCSEQFLKKSPHLYKQAVEIIGAELGTDEPSVFAEHSSLKMIGFDMIRKLSNRLYQKTGLTPNDVQVIELHDCFAPNELISYEALGLCPIGKPTVEIVKITLEILISFQYEIKKFPLGKGGDIVDKGDNTYGGKWVINPSGGLISKGHPIGATGVAQVVELSLQLRGIAGARQVPNCKVALQHNIGIGGAGMVALYRLAQLSSPENVTNAKVPVKKIFLSDAIFDGIRERIKTEKDLSQTINSSFRFILTGPDNAVKKWVVDCKVTPPTIIEMGEGQVDVEMTMKDSDFVKIVTGKLRPDQAFLQRKLKIKGNLAKAMKLRTLVKPELFKAKL
;
A
#
# COMPACT_ATOMS: atom_id res chain seq x y z
N MET A 1 -9.48 28.55 -1.77
CA MET A 1 -8.35 28.34 -0.88
C MET A 1 -8.00 29.66 -0.22
N GLY A 2 -8.15 29.76 1.11
CA GLY A 2 -7.83 30.96 1.90
C GLY A 2 -6.42 30.91 2.50
N LEU A 3 -5.96 32.01 3.09
CA LEU A 3 -4.61 32.11 3.67
C LEU A 3 -4.36 31.08 4.79
N LEU A 4 -5.38 30.78 5.59
CA LEU A 4 -5.30 29.81 6.71
C LEU A 4 -5.27 28.35 6.23
N GLU A 5 -5.43 28.10 4.94
CA GLU A 5 -5.36 26.75 4.33
C GLU A 5 -4.00 26.49 3.69
N CYS A 6 -3.03 27.41 3.86
CA CYS A 6 -1.69 27.36 3.30
C CYS A 6 -0.66 27.31 4.43
N SER A 7 0.34 26.44 4.30
CA SER A 7 1.48 26.44 5.23
C SER A 7 2.28 27.74 5.14
N PRO A 8 2.63 28.37 6.29
CA PRO A 8 3.51 29.52 6.29
C PRO A 8 4.96 29.09 6.03
N THR A 9 5.75 30.00 5.47
CA THR A 9 7.21 29.86 5.45
C THR A 9 7.75 29.95 6.86
N SER A 10 8.75 29.14 7.19
CA SER A 10 9.34 29.10 8.53
C SER A 10 10.78 28.61 8.49
N ASP A 11 11.56 29.08 9.46
CA ASP A 11 12.92 28.64 9.69
C ASP A 11 12.94 27.55 10.76
N GLY A 12 13.81 26.54 10.61
CA GLY A 12 13.94 25.48 11.59
C GLY A 12 14.84 24.33 11.16
N ALA A 13 15.21 23.51 12.14
CA ALA A 13 16.00 22.30 11.95
C ALA A 13 15.43 21.17 12.81
N ALA A 14 15.59 19.93 12.36
CA ALA A 14 15.23 18.74 13.11
C ALA A 14 16.29 17.66 12.89
N ALA A 15 16.51 16.83 13.91
CA ALA A 15 17.49 15.75 13.87
C ALA A 15 16.97 14.50 14.55
N VAL A 16 17.40 13.35 14.05
CA VAL A 16 17.15 12.03 14.64
C VAL A 16 18.46 11.24 14.64
N ILE A 17 18.65 10.39 15.65
CA ILE A 17 19.79 9.47 15.72
C ILE A 17 19.29 8.08 15.36
N LEU A 18 19.87 7.50 14.31
CA LEU A 18 19.59 6.13 13.89
C LEU A 18 20.67 5.20 14.45
N CYS A 19 20.26 4.05 14.96
CA CYS A 19 21.17 3.02 15.42
C CYS A 19 20.68 1.64 14.99
N SER A 20 21.61 0.72 14.75
CA SER A 20 21.28 -0.66 14.46
C SER A 20 20.79 -1.40 15.70
N GLU A 21 20.08 -2.52 15.51
CA GLU A 21 19.70 -3.41 16.60
C GLU A 21 20.95 -3.92 17.37
N GLN A 22 22.07 -4.15 16.69
CA GLN A 22 23.34 -4.51 17.35
C GLN A 22 23.84 -3.44 18.31
N PHE A 23 23.73 -2.16 17.94
CA PHE A 23 24.10 -1.07 18.84
C PHE A 23 23.16 -0.99 20.05
N LEU A 24 21.85 -1.14 19.84
CA LEU A 24 20.86 -1.17 20.92
C LEU A 24 21.10 -2.34 21.89
N LYS A 25 21.46 -3.53 21.38
CA LYS A 25 21.82 -4.69 22.22
C LYS A 25 23.02 -4.41 23.13
N LYS A 26 23.99 -3.62 22.66
CA LYS A 26 25.14 -3.15 23.46
C LYS A 26 24.80 -1.99 24.40
N SER A 27 23.69 -1.30 24.18
CA SER A 27 23.26 -0.11 24.92
C SER A 27 21.83 -0.28 25.46
N PRO A 28 21.58 -1.25 26.35
CA PRO A 28 20.22 -1.65 26.76
C PRO A 28 19.44 -0.54 27.47
N HIS A 29 20.11 0.45 28.07
CA HIS A 29 19.48 1.61 28.67
C HIS A 29 18.72 2.49 27.64
N LEU A 30 19.07 2.42 26.35
CA LEU A 30 18.39 3.15 25.28
C LEU A 30 17.12 2.44 24.78
N TYR A 31 16.88 1.20 25.20
CA TYR A 31 15.83 0.36 24.63
C TYR A 31 14.44 0.96 24.81
N LYS A 32 14.15 1.50 25.99
CA LYS A 32 12.84 2.08 26.34
C LYS A 32 12.48 3.31 25.50
N GLN A 33 13.46 3.96 24.87
CA GLN A 33 13.25 5.12 24.01
C GLN A 33 13.43 4.81 22.52
N ALA A 34 13.80 3.57 22.18
CA ALA A 34 14.05 3.19 20.81
C ALA A 34 12.72 3.03 20.04
N VAL A 35 12.63 3.72 18.91
CA VAL A 35 11.53 3.62 17.95
C VAL A 35 12.05 2.90 16.72
N GLU A 36 11.44 1.76 16.41
CA GLU A 36 11.76 0.94 15.27
C GLU A 36 11.09 1.51 14.01
N ILE A 37 11.87 1.59 12.92
CA ILE A 37 11.33 1.80 11.57
C ILE A 37 10.89 0.43 11.05
N ILE A 38 9.58 0.15 11.10
CA ILE A 38 9.00 -1.13 10.67
C ILE A 38 9.21 -1.31 9.16
N GLY A 39 9.07 -0.22 8.42
CA GLY A 39 9.31 -0.15 7.00
C GLY A 39 9.26 1.29 6.52
N ALA A 40 9.95 1.55 5.42
CA ALA A 40 9.92 2.81 4.69
C ALA A 40 9.95 2.50 3.19
N GLU A 41 9.20 3.28 2.42
CA GLU A 41 9.18 3.24 0.97
C GLU A 41 9.40 4.65 0.43
N LEU A 42 10.32 4.77 -0.52
CA LEU A 42 10.65 5.99 -1.24
C LEU A 42 10.35 5.76 -2.72
N GLY A 43 9.79 6.76 -3.38
CA GLY A 43 9.54 6.70 -4.81
C GLY A 43 9.57 8.07 -5.44
N THR A 44 9.52 8.05 -6.76
CA THR A 44 9.46 9.22 -7.63
C THR A 44 8.20 9.18 -8.48
N ASP A 45 8.00 10.20 -9.30
CA ASP A 45 6.84 10.33 -10.18
C ASP A 45 6.52 9.07 -10.99
N GLU A 46 5.23 8.74 -11.08
CA GLU A 46 4.72 7.72 -11.99
C GLU A 46 4.44 8.34 -13.37
N PRO A 47 4.44 7.54 -14.46
CA PRO A 47 4.13 8.05 -15.81
C PRO A 47 2.79 8.81 -15.91
N SER A 48 1.83 8.53 -15.02
CA SER A 48 0.53 9.21 -14.98
C SER A 48 0.63 10.72 -14.73
N VAL A 49 1.72 11.20 -14.11
CA VAL A 49 2.02 12.63 -13.93
C VAL A 49 2.06 13.37 -15.27
N PHE A 50 2.66 12.74 -16.28
CA PHE A 50 2.84 13.35 -17.61
C PHE A 50 1.78 12.91 -18.62
N ALA A 51 1.14 11.76 -18.41
CA ALA A 51 0.24 11.14 -19.38
C ALA A 51 -1.25 11.47 -19.18
N GLU A 52 -1.70 11.75 -17.96
CA GLU A 52 -3.14 11.77 -17.63
C GLU A 52 -3.76 13.17 -17.53
N HIS A 53 -3.01 14.24 -17.82
CA HIS A 53 -3.47 15.64 -17.74
C HIS A 53 -4.31 15.93 -16.47
N SER A 54 -3.82 15.51 -15.31
CA SER A 54 -4.55 15.58 -14.04
C SER A 54 -3.70 16.21 -12.95
N SER A 55 -4.21 17.30 -12.36
CA SER A 55 -3.56 17.99 -11.24
C SER A 55 -3.39 17.07 -10.02
N LEU A 56 -4.32 16.14 -9.80
CA LEU A 56 -4.21 15.15 -8.73
C LEU A 56 -3.00 14.23 -8.92
N LYS A 57 -2.74 13.82 -10.16
CA LYS A 57 -1.58 12.98 -10.49
C LYS A 57 -0.30 13.78 -10.40
N MET A 58 -0.31 15.01 -10.90
CA MET A 58 0.82 15.94 -10.85
C MET A 58 1.36 16.18 -9.43
N ILE A 59 0.49 16.23 -8.42
CA ILE A 59 0.88 16.40 -7.02
C ILE A 59 1.24 15.09 -6.31
N GLY A 60 1.42 13.99 -7.08
CA GLY A 60 2.01 12.74 -6.59
C GLY A 60 1.04 11.71 -6.01
N PHE A 61 -0.27 11.82 -6.26
CA PHE A 61 -1.27 10.87 -5.73
C PHE A 61 -0.94 9.40 -6.03
N ASP A 62 -0.60 9.08 -7.29
CA ASP A 62 -0.29 7.69 -7.67
C ASP A 62 1.02 7.18 -7.08
N MET A 63 2.01 8.06 -6.96
CA MET A 63 3.26 7.77 -6.29
C MET A 63 3.00 7.37 -4.84
N ILE A 64 2.29 8.20 -4.07
CA ILE A 64 1.99 7.91 -2.66
C ILE A 64 1.11 6.67 -2.51
N ARG A 65 0.14 6.46 -3.40
CA ARG A 65 -0.67 5.25 -3.41
C ARG A 65 0.16 3.98 -3.64
N LYS A 66 1.08 4.00 -4.60
CA LYS A 66 1.98 2.89 -4.88
C LYS A 66 2.89 2.60 -3.69
N LEU A 67 3.48 3.63 -3.10
CA LEU A 67 4.38 3.49 -1.95
C LEU A 67 3.64 2.97 -0.71
N SER A 68 2.45 3.48 -0.43
CA SER A 68 1.60 3.03 0.69
C SER A 68 1.24 1.55 0.53
N ASN A 69 0.79 1.14 -0.67
CA ASN A 69 0.47 -0.25 -0.95
C ASN A 69 1.69 -1.17 -0.75
N ARG A 70 2.87 -0.77 -1.25
CA ARG A 70 4.12 -1.54 -1.04
C ARG A 70 4.48 -1.64 0.43
N LEU A 71 4.36 -0.53 1.18
CA LEU A 71 4.67 -0.49 2.60
C LEU A 71 3.75 -1.42 3.40
N TYR A 72 2.45 -1.38 3.14
CA TYR A 72 1.47 -2.27 3.77
C TYR A 72 1.72 -3.74 3.40
N GLN A 73 2.02 -4.04 2.14
CA GLN A 73 2.38 -5.40 1.71
C GLN A 73 3.66 -5.91 2.41
N LYS A 74 4.69 -5.08 2.49
CA LYS A 74 5.99 -5.41 3.08
C LYS A 74 5.93 -5.62 4.59
N THR A 75 5.14 -4.79 5.28
CA THR A 75 5.03 -4.82 6.75
C THR A 75 3.93 -5.75 7.24
N GLY A 76 2.97 -6.11 6.38
CA GLY A 76 1.76 -6.83 6.76
C GLY A 76 0.76 -5.99 7.55
N LEU A 77 1.02 -4.70 7.74
CA LEU A 77 0.15 -3.75 8.42
C LEU A 77 -0.78 -3.07 7.42
N THR A 78 -1.85 -2.48 7.94
CA THR A 78 -2.87 -1.75 7.19
C THR A 78 -3.10 -0.35 7.79
N PRO A 79 -3.79 0.55 7.07
CA PRO A 79 -4.23 1.83 7.65
C PRO A 79 -4.98 1.71 8.98
N ASN A 80 -5.69 0.59 9.22
CA ASN A 80 -6.46 0.39 10.44
C ASN A 80 -5.59 0.05 11.66
N ASP A 81 -4.33 -0.32 11.46
CA ASP A 81 -3.39 -0.63 12.53
C ASP A 81 -2.71 0.63 13.08
N VAL A 82 -2.87 1.78 12.39
CA VAL A 82 -2.23 3.06 12.70
C VAL A 82 -3.12 3.88 13.64
N GLN A 83 -2.54 4.52 14.67
CA GLN A 83 -3.26 5.43 15.57
C GLN A 83 -2.94 6.90 15.32
N VAL A 84 -1.71 7.19 14.89
CA VAL A 84 -1.22 8.55 14.69
C VAL A 84 -0.55 8.70 13.32
N ILE A 85 -0.83 9.82 12.65
CA ILE A 85 -0.30 10.11 11.32
C ILE A 85 0.32 11.50 11.34
N GLU A 86 1.53 11.64 10.81
CA GLU A 86 2.08 12.92 10.38
C GLU A 86 2.19 12.88 8.86
N LEU A 87 1.38 13.68 8.17
CA LEU A 87 1.33 13.75 6.72
C LEU A 87 1.73 15.14 6.22
N HIS A 88 1.91 15.25 4.91
CA HIS A 88 2.39 16.47 4.27
C HIS A 88 1.22 17.40 3.88
N ASP A 89 0.70 18.15 4.83
CA ASP A 89 -0.39 19.12 4.66
C ASP A 89 0.14 20.51 4.22
N CYS A 90 0.91 20.62 3.14
CA CYS A 90 1.38 21.93 2.68
C CYS A 90 0.22 22.89 2.31
N PHE A 91 -0.92 22.31 1.91
CA PHE A 91 -2.21 22.96 1.74
C PHE A 91 -3.33 22.01 2.20
N ALA A 92 -4.45 22.55 2.70
CA ALA A 92 -5.58 21.74 3.16
C ALA A 92 -6.13 20.73 2.13
N PRO A 93 -6.23 21.05 0.82
CA PRO A 93 -6.63 20.07 -0.19
C PRO A 93 -5.65 18.89 -0.31
N ASN A 94 -4.36 19.10 -0.06
CA ASN A 94 -3.35 18.04 -0.15
C ASN A 94 -3.52 17.00 0.97
N GLU A 95 -3.96 17.43 2.15
CA GLU A 95 -4.31 16.52 3.24
C GLU A 95 -5.49 15.62 2.87
N LEU A 96 -6.59 16.20 2.37
CA LEU A 96 -7.79 15.45 1.99
C LEU A 96 -7.52 14.35 0.97
N ILE A 97 -6.77 14.66 -0.10
CA ILE A 97 -6.41 13.67 -1.11
C ILE A 97 -5.42 12.63 -0.59
N SER A 98 -4.58 13.01 0.39
CA SER A 98 -3.62 12.10 0.99
C SER A 98 -4.32 11.00 1.77
N TYR A 99 -5.50 11.26 2.34
CA TYR A 99 -6.28 10.20 3.01
C TYR A 99 -6.61 9.04 2.06
N GLU A 100 -6.96 9.33 0.81
CA GLU A 100 -7.24 8.31 -0.21
C GLU A 100 -5.96 7.65 -0.71
N ALA A 101 -4.90 8.43 -0.96
CA ALA A 101 -3.62 7.90 -1.40
C ALA A 101 -2.98 6.97 -0.37
N LEU A 102 -3.12 7.28 0.92
CA LEU A 102 -2.66 6.46 2.04
C LEU A 102 -3.59 5.28 2.33
N GLY A 103 -4.75 5.19 1.69
CA GLY A 103 -5.72 4.11 1.85
C GLY A 103 -6.58 4.19 3.11
N LEU A 104 -6.67 5.36 3.75
CA LEU A 104 -7.53 5.57 4.94
C LEU A 104 -9.02 5.45 4.57
N CYS A 105 -9.36 5.84 3.34
CA CYS A 105 -10.69 5.66 2.77
C CYS A 105 -10.60 5.18 1.30
N PRO A 106 -11.69 4.61 0.76
CA PRO A 106 -11.76 4.27 -0.66
C PRO A 106 -11.57 5.51 -1.55
N ILE A 107 -10.99 5.34 -2.72
CA ILE A 107 -10.89 6.44 -3.69
C ILE A 107 -12.30 6.89 -4.09
N GLY A 108 -12.51 8.20 -4.18
CA GLY A 108 -13.76 8.80 -4.66
C GLY A 108 -14.24 8.20 -5.99
N LYS A 109 -15.56 8.04 -6.14
CA LYS A 109 -16.14 7.64 -7.43
C LYS A 109 -16.32 8.89 -8.31
N PRO A 110 -16.13 8.79 -9.64
CA PRO A 110 -16.52 9.86 -10.55
C PRO A 110 -18.03 10.05 -10.49
N THR A 111 -18.48 11.04 -9.74
CA THR A 111 -19.89 11.42 -9.65
C THR A 111 -20.18 12.54 -10.65
N VAL A 112 -21.17 12.29 -11.50
CA VAL A 112 -21.82 13.31 -12.34
C VAL A 112 -22.93 13.96 -11.52
N GLU A 113 -22.60 14.69 -10.45
CA GLU A 113 -23.56 15.61 -9.82
C GLU A 113 -22.92 16.45 -8.71
N ILE A 114 -23.27 17.74 -8.72
CA ILE A 114 -23.09 18.77 -7.68
C ILE A 114 -21.72 19.47 -7.61
N VAL A 115 -21.61 20.61 -8.30
CA VAL A 115 -21.36 21.92 -7.65
C VAL A 115 -22.17 22.97 -8.41
N LYS A 116 -23.37 23.24 -7.92
CA LYS A 116 -24.13 24.47 -8.24
C LYS A 116 -24.18 25.28 -6.97
N ILE A 117 -23.07 25.95 -6.63
CA ILE A 117 -22.99 27.11 -5.73
C ILE A 117 -21.54 27.63 -5.81
N THR A 118 -21.43 28.90 -6.19
CA THR A 118 -20.21 29.74 -6.27
C THR A 118 -19.28 29.51 -7.48
N LEU A 119 -19.58 30.17 -8.61
CA LEU A 119 -18.66 31.06 -9.35
C LEU A 119 -19.19 31.35 -10.78
N GLU A 120 -20.01 32.38 -10.90
CA GLU A 120 -20.36 33.04 -12.17
C GLU A 120 -19.21 33.92 -12.73
N ILE A 121 -17.95 33.74 -12.29
CA ILE A 121 -16.83 34.62 -12.68
C ILE A 121 -15.78 33.92 -13.57
N LEU A 122 -15.98 32.66 -13.97
CA LEU A 122 -15.01 31.88 -14.76
C LEU A 122 -15.47 31.52 -16.18
N ILE A 123 -16.42 32.26 -16.77
CA ILE A 123 -16.81 32.13 -18.19
C ILE A 123 -15.87 32.98 -19.09
N SER A 124 -14.55 32.88 -18.89
CA SER A 124 -13.59 33.54 -19.81
C SER A 124 -12.32 32.74 -20.09
N PHE A 125 -12.12 31.59 -19.44
CA PHE A 125 -11.06 30.65 -19.82
C PHE A 125 -11.71 29.33 -20.21
N GLN A 126 -11.67 29.00 -21.51
CA GLN A 126 -12.05 27.70 -22.07
C GLN A 126 -11.07 26.62 -21.58
N TYR A 127 -11.14 26.24 -20.31
CA TYR A 127 -10.61 24.97 -19.82
C TYR A 127 -11.80 24.07 -19.52
N GLU A 128 -11.89 22.94 -20.25
CA GLU A 128 -12.80 21.85 -19.89
C GLU A 128 -12.57 21.47 -18.43
N ILE A 129 -13.52 21.82 -17.55
CA ILE A 129 -13.57 21.26 -16.19
C ILE A 129 -13.98 19.80 -16.36
N LYS A 130 -13.00 18.91 -16.53
CA LYS A 130 -13.20 17.48 -16.34
C LYS A 130 -13.66 17.29 -14.89
N LYS A 131 -14.93 16.92 -14.74
CA LYS A 131 -15.59 16.58 -13.47
C LYS A 131 -14.67 15.70 -12.63
N PHE A 132 -14.20 16.21 -11.50
CA PHE A 132 -13.42 15.44 -10.55
C PHE A 132 -14.34 14.48 -9.79
N PRO A 133 -13.93 13.23 -9.53
CA PRO A 133 -14.63 12.37 -8.58
C PRO A 133 -14.70 13.05 -7.21
N LEU A 134 -15.88 13.04 -6.58
CA LEU A 134 -15.98 13.43 -5.17
C LEU A 134 -15.20 12.39 -4.36
N GLY A 135 -14.06 12.84 -3.83
CA GLY A 135 -13.23 12.07 -2.92
C GLY A 135 -13.99 11.63 -1.67
N LYS A 136 -13.50 10.58 -1.00
CA LYS A 136 -14.00 10.13 0.30
C LYS A 136 -13.23 10.69 1.48
N GLY A 137 -12.20 11.51 1.23
CA GLY A 137 -11.49 12.23 2.28
C GLY A 137 -12.42 13.14 3.12
N GLY A 138 -13.44 13.76 2.50
CA GLY A 138 -14.41 14.58 3.23
C GLY A 138 -15.20 13.81 4.29
N ASP A 139 -15.58 12.56 4.00
CA ASP A 139 -16.31 11.70 4.94
C ASP A 139 -15.51 11.45 6.24
N ILE A 140 -14.16 11.47 6.19
CA ILE A 140 -13.30 11.34 7.38
C ILE A 140 -13.39 12.62 8.22
N VAL A 141 -13.36 13.79 7.59
CA VAL A 141 -13.45 15.08 8.29
C VAL A 141 -14.82 15.26 8.94
N ASP A 142 -15.89 15.00 8.19
CA ASP A 142 -17.28 15.16 8.67
C ASP A 142 -17.60 14.27 9.88
N LYS A 143 -16.95 13.10 9.97
CA LYS A 143 -17.07 12.19 11.12
C LYS A 143 -16.15 12.53 12.29
N GLY A 144 -15.19 13.43 12.09
CA GLY A 144 -14.11 13.68 13.05
C GLY A 144 -13.13 12.51 13.16
N ASP A 145 -13.03 11.66 12.14
CA ASP A 145 -12.15 10.48 12.16
C ASP A 145 -10.66 10.83 12.02
N ASN A 146 -10.31 12.10 11.77
CA ASN A 146 -8.94 12.61 11.67
C ASN A 146 -8.44 13.33 12.92
N THR A 147 -9.19 13.35 14.03
CA THR A 147 -8.84 14.07 15.25
C THR A 147 -8.96 13.21 16.52
N TYR A 148 -8.66 13.79 17.68
CA TYR A 148 -8.78 13.14 18.99
C TYR A 148 -10.21 12.64 19.22
N GLY A 149 -10.33 11.36 19.60
CA GLY A 149 -11.61 10.67 19.76
C GLY A 149 -12.12 10.00 18.48
N GLY A 150 -11.55 10.34 17.32
CA GLY A 150 -11.78 9.69 16.04
C GLY A 150 -10.92 8.44 15.83
N LYS A 151 -10.98 7.90 14.60
CA LYS A 151 -10.23 6.70 14.22
C LYS A 151 -8.72 6.91 14.12
N TRP A 152 -8.27 8.03 13.60
CA TRP A 152 -6.87 8.42 13.49
C TRP A 152 -6.67 9.81 14.07
N VAL A 153 -5.57 10.04 14.79
CA VAL A 153 -5.14 11.41 15.10
C VAL A 153 -4.14 11.83 14.03
N ILE A 154 -4.55 12.73 13.15
CA ILE A 154 -3.75 13.21 12.03
C ILE A 154 -3.14 14.55 12.40
N ASN A 155 -1.84 14.70 12.15
CA ASN A 155 -1.05 15.90 12.40
C ASN A 155 -1.23 16.47 13.81
N PRO A 156 -1.07 15.68 14.90
CA PRO A 156 -1.25 16.18 16.27
C PRO A 156 -0.37 17.39 16.57
N SER A 157 0.78 17.49 15.90
CA SER A 157 1.70 18.63 16.01
C SER A 157 1.19 19.95 15.42
N GLY A 158 0.03 19.94 14.75
CA GLY A 158 -0.54 21.07 14.00
C GLY A 158 -0.23 21.05 12.50
N GLY A 159 0.55 20.07 12.02
CA GLY A 159 0.88 19.92 10.61
C GLY A 159 1.71 21.07 10.04
N LEU A 160 2.01 21.05 8.75
CA LEU A 160 2.70 22.12 8.04
C LEU A 160 1.84 23.40 8.05
N ILE A 161 0.51 23.29 8.04
CA ILE A 161 -0.40 24.44 8.04
C ILE A 161 -0.17 25.32 9.28
N SER A 162 0.03 24.71 10.46
CA SER A 162 0.21 25.48 11.70
C SER A 162 1.68 25.67 12.09
N LYS A 163 2.51 24.63 11.94
CA LYS A 163 3.94 24.68 12.35
C LYS A 163 4.81 25.49 11.39
N GLY A 164 4.36 25.62 10.13
CA GLY A 164 5.18 26.09 9.03
C GLY A 164 6.06 25.01 8.40
N HIS A 165 6.70 25.39 7.29
CA HIS A 165 7.34 24.43 6.39
C HIS A 165 8.80 24.76 6.03
N PRO A 166 9.76 24.57 6.96
CA PRO A 166 11.17 24.50 6.62
C PRO A 166 11.42 23.22 5.80
N ILE A 167 11.57 23.38 4.47
CA ILE A 167 11.51 22.28 3.49
C ILE A 167 12.42 21.10 3.88
N GLY A 168 13.69 21.36 4.18
CA GLY A 168 14.66 20.33 4.53
C GLY A 168 14.45 19.67 5.90
N ALA A 169 13.79 20.36 6.83
CA ALA A 169 13.59 19.88 8.20
C ALA A 169 12.25 19.14 8.40
N THR A 170 11.26 19.38 7.54
CA THR A 170 9.88 18.91 7.72
C THR A 170 9.79 17.39 7.85
N GLY A 171 10.42 16.64 6.96
CA GLY A 171 10.40 15.17 7.03
C GLY A 171 10.97 14.63 8.34
N VAL A 172 12.04 15.23 8.86
CA VAL A 172 12.64 14.81 10.14
C VAL A 172 11.80 15.27 11.33
N ALA A 173 11.19 16.45 11.26
CA ALA A 173 10.29 16.97 12.30
C ALA A 173 9.04 16.07 12.48
N GLN A 174 8.51 15.52 11.40
CA GLN A 174 7.45 14.51 11.46
C GLN A 174 7.91 13.28 12.27
N VAL A 175 9.11 12.73 11.99
CA VAL A 175 9.66 11.59 12.74
C VAL A 175 9.82 11.91 14.23
N VAL A 176 10.23 13.14 14.57
CA VAL A 176 10.33 13.59 15.96
C VAL A 176 8.97 13.52 16.65
N GLU A 177 7.91 14.09 16.08
CA GLU A 177 6.57 14.02 16.68
C GLU A 177 6.10 12.56 16.84
N LEU A 178 6.20 11.74 15.78
CA LEU A 178 5.79 10.33 15.84
C LEU A 178 6.57 9.55 16.90
N SER A 179 7.86 9.85 17.08
CA SER A 179 8.70 9.27 18.14
C SER A 179 8.21 9.67 19.54
N LEU A 180 7.88 10.95 19.75
CA LEU A 180 7.34 11.43 21.03
C LEU A 180 6.01 10.75 21.36
N GLN A 181 5.13 10.59 20.36
CA GLN A 181 3.83 9.93 20.48
C GLN A 181 3.97 8.46 20.88
N LEU A 182 4.81 7.71 20.16
CA LEU A 182 5.07 6.30 20.44
C LEU A 182 5.73 6.09 21.81
N ARG A 183 6.59 7.02 22.24
CA ARG A 183 7.26 6.98 23.55
C ARG A 183 6.37 7.41 24.71
N GLY A 184 5.15 7.88 24.44
CA GLY A 184 4.23 8.32 25.48
C GLY A 184 4.63 9.64 26.16
N ILE A 185 5.40 10.49 25.47
CA ILE A 185 5.95 11.75 26.02
C ILE A 185 5.58 12.98 25.17
N ALA A 186 4.50 12.91 24.37
CA ALA A 186 4.04 14.03 23.55
C ALA A 186 3.23 15.11 24.32
N GLY A 187 3.17 15.01 25.65
CA GLY A 187 2.52 16.00 26.51
C GLY A 187 1.02 16.14 26.22
N ALA A 188 0.54 17.38 26.10
CA ALA A 188 -0.87 17.67 25.82
C ALA A 188 -1.38 17.11 24.48
N ARG A 189 -0.47 16.78 23.55
CA ARG A 189 -0.80 16.21 22.24
C ARG A 189 -0.86 14.69 22.24
N GLN A 190 -0.61 14.04 23.37
CA GLN A 190 -0.45 12.59 23.43
C GLN A 190 -1.69 11.85 22.91
N VAL A 191 -1.48 10.99 21.92
CA VAL A 191 -2.49 10.07 21.39
C VAL A 191 -2.61 8.88 22.32
N PRO A 192 -3.81 8.57 22.85
CA PRO A 192 -4.01 7.40 23.71
C PRO A 192 -3.70 6.10 22.98
N ASN A 193 -3.06 5.15 23.67
CA ASN A 193 -2.77 3.80 23.16
C ASN A 193 -2.01 3.77 21.81
N CYS A 194 -1.16 4.76 21.56
CA CYS A 194 -0.36 4.85 20.33
C CYS A 194 0.64 3.68 20.24
N LYS A 195 0.47 2.81 19.23
CA LYS A 195 1.33 1.63 19.01
C LYS A 195 2.00 1.65 17.64
N VAL A 196 1.31 2.16 16.63
CA VAL A 196 1.81 2.29 15.27
C VAL A 196 1.56 3.71 14.78
N ALA A 197 2.61 4.29 14.21
CA ALA A 197 2.62 5.63 13.66
C ALA A 197 2.95 5.58 12.16
N LEU A 198 2.30 6.43 11.37
CA LEU A 198 2.55 6.58 9.93
C LEU A 198 3.10 7.96 9.60
N GLN A 199 4.17 7.99 8.82
CA GLN A 199 4.68 9.19 8.18
C GLN A 199 4.29 9.23 6.70
N HIS A 200 3.92 10.41 6.22
CA HIS A 200 3.83 10.75 4.81
C HIS A 200 4.53 12.09 4.53
N ASN A 201 5.50 12.07 3.63
CA ASN A 201 6.23 13.26 3.19
C ASN A 201 6.37 13.27 1.67
N ILE A 202 6.18 14.42 1.03
CA ILE A 202 6.26 14.55 -0.42
C ILE A 202 6.83 15.90 -0.82
N GLY A 203 7.63 15.93 -1.88
CA GLY A 203 8.00 17.13 -2.62
C GLY A 203 7.49 17.01 -4.05
N ILE A 204 6.65 17.96 -4.47
CA ILE A 204 6.16 18.03 -5.86
C ILE A 204 7.35 18.21 -6.80
N GLY A 205 7.38 17.43 -7.88
CA GLY A 205 8.45 17.47 -8.89
C GLY A 205 9.54 16.40 -8.71
N GLY A 206 9.50 15.56 -7.67
CA GLY A 206 10.39 14.41 -7.72
C GLY A 206 10.19 13.24 -6.76
N ALA A 207 9.74 13.43 -5.52
CA ALA A 207 9.87 12.35 -4.54
C ALA A 207 8.81 12.34 -3.44
N GLY A 208 8.39 11.13 -3.08
CA GLY A 208 7.49 10.85 -1.98
C GLY A 208 8.02 9.73 -1.10
N MET A 209 7.72 9.80 0.20
CA MET A 209 8.14 8.85 1.21
C MET A 209 6.98 8.54 2.16
N VAL A 210 6.80 7.25 2.46
CA VAL A 210 5.92 6.78 3.53
C VAL A 210 6.68 5.82 4.43
N ALA A 211 6.42 5.86 5.73
CA ALA A 211 7.06 4.97 6.69
C ALA A 211 6.14 4.63 7.87
N LEU A 212 6.35 3.44 8.45
CA LEU A 212 5.65 2.97 9.64
C LEU A 212 6.63 2.79 10.78
N TYR A 213 6.22 3.21 11.97
CA TYR A 213 7.04 3.20 13.18
C TYR A 213 6.29 2.55 14.35
N ARG A 214 7.03 1.94 15.26
CA ARG A 214 6.55 1.46 16.57
C ARG A 214 7.64 1.56 17.63
N LEU A 215 7.30 1.45 18.91
CA LEU A 215 8.31 1.18 19.93
C LEU A 215 9.04 -0.14 19.65
N ALA A 216 10.36 -0.14 19.81
CA ALA A 216 11.17 -1.33 19.65
C ALA A 216 10.73 -2.44 20.64
N GLN A 217 10.71 -3.68 20.19
CA GLN A 217 10.31 -4.86 20.99
C GLN A 217 11.49 -5.77 21.31
N LEU A 218 11.76 -6.03 22.59
CA LEU A 218 12.89 -6.86 23.01
C LEU A 218 12.75 -8.25 22.40
N SER A 219 13.66 -8.60 21.50
CA SER A 219 13.89 -9.99 21.11
C SER A 219 14.59 -10.69 22.29
N SER A 220 13.81 -11.21 23.24
CA SER A 220 14.34 -12.03 24.34
C SER A 220 15.08 -13.27 23.78
N PRO A 221 16.30 -13.58 24.25
CA PRO A 221 17.06 -14.75 23.78
C PRO A 221 16.35 -16.10 24.02
N GLU A 222 15.40 -16.15 24.96
CA GLU A 222 14.69 -17.37 25.36
C GLU A 222 13.27 -17.51 24.76
N ASN A 223 12.79 -16.53 23.98
CA ASN A 223 11.54 -16.65 23.21
C ASN A 223 11.80 -17.06 21.76
N VAL A 224 12.73 -17.98 21.53
CA VAL A 224 12.67 -18.91 20.40
C VAL A 224 11.72 -20.06 20.77
N THR A 225 10.51 -19.72 21.22
CA THR A 225 9.38 -20.63 21.30
C THR A 225 8.25 -20.00 20.51
N ASN A 226 8.19 -20.34 19.22
CA ASN A 226 6.97 -20.41 18.39
C ASN A 226 5.82 -19.41 18.65
N ALA A 227 6.10 -18.18 19.07
CA ALA A 227 5.14 -17.09 19.06
C ALA A 227 5.08 -16.58 17.62
N LYS A 228 4.27 -17.27 16.81
CA LYS A 228 3.90 -16.82 15.47
C LYS A 228 3.17 -15.48 15.61
N VAL A 229 3.91 -14.38 15.52
CA VAL A 229 3.40 -13.21 14.80
C VAL A 229 2.95 -13.76 13.45
N PRO A 230 1.67 -13.61 13.03
CA PRO A 230 1.26 -14.06 11.71
C PRO A 230 1.91 -13.10 10.71
N VAL A 231 3.18 -13.36 10.38
CA VAL A 231 3.76 -12.95 9.12
C VAL A 231 2.81 -13.53 8.09
N LYS A 232 2.05 -12.68 7.40
CA LYS A 232 1.38 -13.09 6.17
C LYS A 232 2.53 -13.50 5.24
N LYS A 233 2.83 -14.80 5.22
CA LYS A 233 3.99 -15.36 4.52
C LYS A 233 3.87 -14.91 3.08
N ILE A 234 4.82 -14.09 2.63
CA ILE A 234 4.77 -13.48 1.31
C ILE A 234 5.08 -14.59 0.30
N PHE A 235 4.08 -14.97 -0.48
CA PHE A 235 4.27 -15.87 -1.62
C PHE A 235 4.66 -15.00 -2.82
N LEU A 236 5.72 -15.37 -3.53
CA LEU A 236 6.14 -14.71 -4.77
C LEU A 236 5.02 -14.74 -5.83
N SER A 237 4.16 -15.76 -5.77
CA SER A 237 2.98 -15.88 -6.62
C SER A 237 1.90 -14.83 -6.38
N ASP A 238 1.90 -14.11 -5.24
CA ASP A 238 0.89 -13.08 -4.95
C ASP A 238 0.88 -11.99 -6.03
N ALA A 239 2.07 -11.53 -6.44
CA ALA A 239 2.22 -10.55 -7.51
C ALA A 239 1.70 -11.07 -8.87
N ILE A 240 1.77 -12.38 -9.11
CA ILE A 240 1.26 -13.01 -10.33
C ILE A 240 -0.26 -12.97 -10.33
N PHE A 241 -0.91 -13.37 -9.23
CA PHE A 241 -2.36 -13.35 -9.12
C PHE A 241 -2.94 -11.93 -9.15
N ASP A 242 -2.24 -10.95 -8.57
CA ASP A 242 -2.59 -9.54 -8.71
C ASP A 242 -2.50 -9.06 -10.17
N GLY A 243 -1.47 -9.49 -10.90
CA GLY A 243 -1.38 -9.24 -12.34
C GLY A 243 -2.54 -9.85 -13.15
N ILE A 244 -3.00 -11.05 -12.79
CA ILE A 244 -4.18 -11.67 -13.41
C ILE A 244 -5.46 -10.88 -13.06
N ARG A 245 -5.61 -10.38 -11.83
CA ARG A 245 -6.76 -9.54 -11.43
C ARG A 245 -6.85 -8.27 -12.28
N GLU A 246 -5.72 -7.62 -12.55
CA GLU A 246 -5.70 -6.44 -13.41
C GLU A 246 -6.06 -6.79 -14.85
N ARG A 247 -5.55 -7.91 -15.38
CA ARG A 247 -5.87 -8.37 -16.74
C ARG A 247 -7.35 -8.69 -16.92
N ILE A 248 -8.00 -9.27 -15.92
CA ILE A 248 -9.45 -9.55 -15.91
C ILE A 248 -10.27 -8.28 -16.13
N LYS A 249 -9.81 -7.12 -15.65
CA LYS A 249 -10.50 -5.83 -15.85
C LYS A 249 -10.39 -5.33 -17.29
N THR A 250 -9.31 -5.67 -17.99
CA THR A 250 -9.00 -5.13 -19.32
C THR A 250 -9.41 -6.05 -20.46
N GLU A 251 -9.25 -7.37 -20.31
CA GLU A 251 -9.56 -8.36 -21.34
C GLU A 251 -10.92 -9.04 -21.06
N LYS A 252 -11.97 -8.58 -21.75
CA LYS A 252 -13.36 -9.01 -21.52
C LYS A 252 -13.69 -10.41 -22.06
N ASP A 253 -12.89 -10.93 -22.98
CA ASP A 253 -13.08 -12.22 -23.67
C ASP A 253 -12.38 -13.40 -22.96
N LEU A 254 -11.62 -13.15 -21.88
CA LEU A 254 -10.87 -14.17 -21.14
C LEU A 254 -11.70 -15.39 -20.74
N SER A 255 -12.94 -15.19 -20.30
CA SER A 255 -13.83 -16.29 -19.91
C SER A 255 -14.16 -17.20 -21.09
N GLN A 256 -14.40 -16.62 -22.26
CA GLN A 256 -14.72 -17.36 -23.48
C GLN A 256 -13.50 -18.10 -24.02
N THR A 257 -12.32 -17.47 -24.02
CA THR A 257 -11.08 -18.08 -24.50
C THR A 257 -10.64 -19.24 -23.62
N ILE A 258 -10.69 -19.07 -22.29
CA ILE A 258 -10.15 -20.04 -21.34
C ILE A 258 -11.21 -21.08 -20.96
N ASN A 259 -12.43 -20.67 -20.57
CA ASN A 259 -13.55 -21.53 -20.20
C ASN A 259 -13.14 -22.76 -19.35
N SER A 260 -12.36 -22.50 -18.30
CA SER A 260 -11.80 -23.50 -17.39
C SER A 260 -11.57 -22.89 -16.02
N SER A 261 -11.62 -23.73 -14.99
CA SER A 261 -11.30 -23.37 -13.60
C SER A 261 -10.01 -24.05 -13.13
N PHE A 262 -9.14 -23.31 -12.46
CA PHE A 262 -7.84 -23.76 -11.99
C PHE A 262 -7.71 -23.57 -10.50
N ARG A 263 -7.21 -24.59 -9.79
CA ARG A 263 -6.69 -24.44 -8.44
C ARG A 263 -5.17 -24.56 -8.44
N PHE A 264 -4.51 -23.60 -7.81
CA PHE A 264 -3.09 -23.66 -7.51
C PHE A 264 -2.92 -23.90 -6.02
N ILE A 265 -2.20 -24.95 -5.67
CA ILE A 265 -1.78 -25.28 -4.31
C ILE A 265 -0.28 -25.06 -4.27
N LEU A 266 0.13 -23.93 -3.70
CA LEU A 266 1.51 -23.48 -3.71
C LEU A 266 2.15 -23.67 -2.35
N THR A 267 3.32 -24.29 -2.32
CA THR A 267 4.12 -24.46 -1.09
C THR A 267 5.22 -23.40 -1.05
N GLY A 268 5.15 -22.49 -0.08
CA GLY A 268 6.11 -21.42 0.17
C GLY A 268 7.12 -21.76 1.28
N PRO A 269 7.83 -20.76 1.83
CA PRO A 269 8.76 -20.94 2.95
C PRO A 269 8.11 -21.62 4.18
N ASP A 270 8.90 -22.45 4.87
CA ASP A 270 8.49 -23.26 6.03
C ASP A 270 7.26 -24.15 5.78
N ASN A 271 7.16 -24.74 4.59
CA ASN A 271 6.05 -25.62 4.16
C ASN A 271 4.66 -24.97 4.25
N ALA A 272 4.58 -23.63 4.24
CA ALA A 272 3.29 -22.95 4.18
C ALA A 272 2.59 -23.27 2.87
N VAL A 273 1.28 -23.52 2.94
CA VAL A 273 0.47 -23.82 1.76
C VAL A 273 -0.50 -22.68 1.52
N LYS A 274 -0.48 -22.12 0.31
CA LYS A 274 -1.45 -21.13 -0.16
C LYS A 274 -2.23 -21.69 -1.32
N LYS A 275 -3.55 -21.52 -1.29
CA LYS A 275 -4.44 -21.97 -2.37
C LYS A 275 -4.99 -20.77 -3.13
N TRP A 276 -5.06 -20.89 -4.44
CA TRP A 276 -5.70 -19.93 -5.32
C TRP A 276 -6.66 -20.65 -6.24
N VAL A 277 -7.89 -20.15 -6.35
CA VAL A 277 -8.85 -20.61 -7.37
C VAL A 277 -9.04 -19.49 -8.37
N VAL A 278 -8.79 -19.79 -9.64
CA VAL A 278 -9.09 -18.89 -10.77
C VAL A 278 -10.19 -19.56 -11.60
N ASP A 279 -11.39 -18.99 -11.56
CA ASP A 279 -12.52 -19.51 -12.33
C ASP A 279 -12.78 -18.62 -13.54
N CYS A 280 -12.39 -19.11 -14.72
CA CYS A 280 -12.67 -18.46 -16.00
C CYS A 280 -13.93 -19.02 -16.68
N LYS A 281 -14.76 -19.83 -15.99
CA LYS A 281 -16.08 -20.24 -16.52
C LYS A 281 -17.15 -19.19 -16.28
N VAL A 282 -16.91 -18.26 -15.35
CA VAL A 282 -17.76 -17.12 -15.04
C VAL A 282 -17.26 -15.87 -15.76
N THR A 283 -18.16 -14.92 -16.03
CA THR A 283 -17.85 -13.66 -16.71
C THR A 283 -18.27 -12.48 -15.81
N PRO A 284 -17.33 -11.63 -15.33
CA PRO A 284 -15.88 -11.73 -15.51
C PRO A 284 -15.27 -12.92 -14.73
N PRO A 285 -14.07 -13.41 -15.11
CA PRO A 285 -13.38 -14.43 -14.33
C PRO A 285 -13.17 -14.00 -12.87
N THR A 286 -13.16 -14.96 -11.96
CA THR A 286 -12.98 -14.68 -10.52
C THR A 286 -11.68 -15.28 -10.00
N ILE A 287 -11.07 -14.61 -9.02
CA ILE A 287 -9.88 -15.11 -8.31
C ILE A 287 -10.17 -15.12 -6.81
N ILE A 288 -10.16 -16.31 -6.23
CA ILE A 288 -10.48 -16.55 -4.82
C ILE A 288 -9.23 -17.09 -4.12
N GLU A 289 -8.75 -16.34 -3.12
CA GLU A 289 -7.70 -16.79 -2.22
C GLU A 289 -8.30 -17.83 -1.24
N MET A 290 -7.57 -18.92 -0.99
CA MET A 290 -8.03 -20.04 -0.17
C MET A 290 -9.35 -20.68 -0.65
N GLY A 291 -9.67 -20.56 -1.93
CA GLY A 291 -10.91 -21.11 -2.51
C GLY A 291 -10.98 -22.64 -2.44
N GLU A 292 -12.15 -23.14 -2.05
CA GLU A 292 -12.51 -24.57 -2.00
C GLU A 292 -13.52 -24.94 -3.11
N GLY A 293 -13.93 -26.21 -3.19
CA GLY A 293 -14.90 -26.69 -4.21
C GLY A 293 -14.28 -27.52 -5.35
N GLN A 294 -15.04 -27.75 -6.42
CA GLN A 294 -14.58 -28.53 -7.57
C GLN A 294 -14.01 -27.61 -8.67
N VAL A 295 -12.83 -27.94 -9.16
CA VAL A 295 -12.17 -27.24 -10.29
C VAL A 295 -11.86 -28.22 -11.42
N ASP A 296 -11.69 -27.71 -12.63
CA ASP A 296 -11.32 -28.53 -13.78
C ASP A 296 -9.89 -29.07 -13.70
N VAL A 297 -8.98 -28.26 -13.13
CA VAL A 297 -7.56 -28.57 -13.02
C VAL A 297 -7.04 -28.11 -11.67
N GLU A 298 -6.39 -29.01 -10.93
CA GLU A 298 -5.67 -28.70 -9.69
C GLU A 298 -4.17 -28.94 -9.90
N MET A 299 -3.36 -27.94 -9.55
CA MET A 299 -1.92 -27.93 -9.73
C MET A 299 -1.24 -27.72 -8.38
N THR A 300 -0.33 -28.62 -8.02
CA THR A 300 0.45 -28.53 -6.77
C THR A 300 1.93 -28.40 -7.10
N MET A 301 2.59 -27.37 -6.57
CA MET A 301 4.02 -27.13 -6.77
C MET A 301 4.58 -26.18 -5.71
N LYS A 302 5.91 -25.99 -5.69
CA LYS A 302 6.51 -24.92 -4.89
C LYS A 302 6.21 -23.56 -5.48
N ASP A 303 6.03 -22.56 -4.63
CA ASP A 303 5.80 -21.16 -5.02
C ASP A 303 6.91 -20.64 -5.95
N SER A 304 8.17 -20.97 -5.63
CA SER A 304 9.33 -20.64 -6.46
C SER A 304 9.31 -21.29 -7.85
N ASP A 305 8.76 -22.51 -7.96
CA ASP A 305 8.69 -23.23 -9.24
C ASP A 305 7.54 -22.71 -10.10
N PHE A 306 6.42 -22.31 -9.47
CA PHE A 306 5.34 -21.61 -10.15
C PHE A 306 5.85 -20.31 -10.80
N VAL A 307 6.58 -19.47 -10.06
CA VAL A 307 7.16 -18.24 -10.61
C VAL A 307 8.09 -18.53 -11.79
N LYS A 308 8.92 -19.57 -11.72
CA LYS A 308 9.77 -19.99 -12.85
C LYS A 308 8.97 -20.44 -14.06
N ILE A 309 7.83 -21.11 -13.86
CA ILE A 309 6.93 -21.51 -14.94
C ILE A 309 6.30 -20.29 -15.60
N VAL A 310 5.78 -19.36 -14.81
CA VAL A 310 5.14 -18.12 -15.30
C VAL A 310 6.11 -17.22 -16.06
N THR A 311 7.33 -17.08 -15.54
CA THR A 311 8.39 -16.27 -16.17
C THR A 311 9.07 -16.97 -17.36
N GLY A 312 8.69 -18.22 -17.67
CA GLY A 312 9.26 -19.01 -18.75
C GLY A 312 10.65 -19.60 -18.45
N LYS A 313 11.16 -19.47 -17.22
CA LYS A 313 12.45 -20.04 -16.77
C LYS A 313 12.39 -21.55 -16.52
N LEU A 314 11.21 -22.14 -16.38
CA LEU A 314 10.99 -23.58 -16.24
C LEU A 314 9.81 -24.00 -17.11
N ARG A 315 9.98 -25.00 -17.98
CA ARG A 315 8.85 -25.47 -18.79
C ARG A 315 7.89 -26.35 -17.97
N PRO A 316 6.57 -26.24 -18.14
CA PRO A 316 5.59 -27.04 -17.39
C PRO A 316 5.76 -28.56 -17.54
N ASP A 317 6.09 -29.04 -18.74
CA ASP A 317 6.33 -30.45 -19.04
C ASP A 317 7.57 -30.98 -18.30
N GLN A 318 8.63 -30.18 -18.26
CA GLN A 318 9.84 -30.50 -17.50
C GLN A 318 9.57 -30.50 -15.99
N ALA A 319 8.80 -29.54 -15.48
CA ALA A 319 8.41 -29.49 -14.07
C ALA A 319 7.57 -30.72 -13.66
N PHE A 320 6.69 -31.18 -14.55
CA PHE A 320 5.88 -32.37 -14.33
C PHE A 320 6.73 -33.65 -14.29
N LEU A 321 7.61 -33.84 -15.28
CA LEU A 321 8.53 -34.99 -15.34
C LEU A 321 9.49 -35.02 -14.13
N GLN A 322 9.97 -33.86 -13.67
CA GLN A 322 10.81 -33.73 -12.48
C GLN A 322 10.04 -33.86 -11.15
N ARG A 323 8.73 -34.16 -11.18
CA ARG A 323 7.85 -34.25 -10.00
C ARG A 323 7.77 -32.95 -9.19
N LYS A 324 8.13 -31.81 -9.77
CA LYS A 324 8.00 -30.48 -9.16
C LYS A 324 6.60 -29.89 -9.33
N LEU A 325 5.90 -30.33 -10.36
CA LEU A 325 4.52 -30.00 -10.67
C LEU A 325 3.67 -31.27 -10.66
N LYS A 326 2.66 -31.32 -9.80
CA LYS A 326 1.61 -32.34 -9.83
C LYS A 326 0.34 -31.73 -10.42
N ILE A 327 -0.27 -32.40 -11.38
CA ILE A 327 -1.53 -31.98 -12.00
C ILE A 327 -2.58 -33.06 -11.72
N LYS A 328 -3.77 -32.64 -11.31
CA LYS A 328 -4.99 -33.46 -11.23
C LYS A 328 -6.10 -32.80 -12.05
N GLY A 329 -7.01 -33.60 -12.59
CA GLY A 329 -8.12 -33.11 -13.40
C GLY A 329 -7.87 -33.22 -14.90
N ASN A 330 -8.52 -32.36 -15.69
CA ASN A 330 -8.54 -32.48 -17.15
C ASN A 330 -7.25 -31.91 -17.77
N LEU A 331 -6.39 -32.78 -18.30
CA LEU A 331 -5.08 -32.41 -18.85
C LEU A 331 -5.19 -31.50 -20.09
N ALA A 332 -6.22 -31.66 -20.92
CA ALA A 332 -6.44 -30.78 -22.07
C ALA A 332 -6.78 -29.35 -21.60
N LYS A 333 -7.57 -29.21 -20.53
CA LYS A 333 -7.84 -27.91 -19.90
C LYS A 333 -6.60 -27.32 -19.22
N ALA A 334 -5.68 -28.14 -18.72
CA ALA A 334 -4.43 -27.68 -18.11
C ALA A 334 -3.53 -26.91 -19.10
N MET A 335 -3.58 -27.24 -20.39
CA MET A 335 -2.82 -26.53 -21.44
C MET A 335 -3.25 -25.08 -21.62
N LYS A 336 -4.50 -24.74 -21.27
CA LYS A 336 -5.02 -23.37 -21.33
C LYS A 336 -4.42 -22.45 -20.27
N LEU A 337 -3.66 -22.99 -19.31
CA LEU A 337 -2.92 -22.20 -18.34
C LEU A 337 -1.96 -21.22 -19.01
N ARG A 338 -1.34 -21.59 -20.13
CA ARG A 338 -0.43 -20.70 -20.87
C ARG A 338 -1.14 -19.43 -21.34
N THR A 339 -2.41 -19.56 -21.72
CA THR A 339 -3.24 -18.42 -22.12
C THR A 339 -3.59 -17.53 -20.93
N LEU A 340 -3.79 -18.11 -19.74
CA LEU A 340 -4.02 -17.37 -18.49
C LEU A 340 -2.76 -16.63 -18.03
N VAL A 341 -1.60 -17.27 -18.16
CA VAL A 341 -0.33 -16.84 -17.56
C VAL A 341 0.74 -16.66 -18.65
N LYS A 342 0.50 -15.71 -19.56
CA LYS A 342 1.41 -15.40 -20.68
C LYS A 342 2.74 -14.81 -20.15
N PRO A 343 3.91 -15.41 -20.46
CA PRO A 343 5.20 -14.95 -19.94
C PRO A 343 5.53 -13.50 -20.27
N GLU A 344 5.06 -12.99 -21.41
CA GLU A 344 5.28 -11.62 -21.89
C GLU A 344 4.66 -10.57 -20.94
N LEU A 345 3.62 -10.94 -20.18
CA LEU A 345 2.94 -10.06 -19.23
C LEU A 345 3.72 -9.85 -17.92
N PHE A 346 4.67 -10.74 -17.62
CA PHE A 346 5.37 -10.77 -16.32
C PHE A 346 6.88 -10.51 -16.42
N LYS A 347 7.45 -10.42 -17.64
CA LYS A 347 8.86 -10.08 -17.87
C LYS A 347 9.24 -8.63 -17.51
N ALA A 348 8.27 -7.73 -17.35
CA ALA A 348 8.49 -6.30 -17.08
C ALA A 348 8.21 -5.87 -15.63
N LYS A 349 7.79 -6.79 -14.75
CA LYS A 349 7.31 -6.47 -13.39
C LYS A 349 7.80 -7.42 -12.27
N LEU A 350 8.66 -8.38 -12.59
CA LEU A 350 9.36 -9.31 -11.69
C LEU A 350 10.82 -9.37 -12.12
#